data_AF-A0A4V3WFE7-F1
#
_entry.id   AF-A0A4V3WFE7-F1
#
_cell.length_a   1.000
_cell.length_b   1.000
_cell.length_c   1.000
_cell.angle_alpha   90.00
_cell.angle_beta   90.00
_cell.angle_gamma   90.00
#
_symmetry.space_group_name_H-M   'P 1'
#
loop_
_entity.id
_entity.type
_entity.pdbx_description
1 polymer ?
#
loop_
_entity_poly.entity_id
_entity_poly.type
_entity_poly.pdbx_seq_one_letter_code
_entity_poly.pdbx_strand_id
1 'polypeptide(L)'
;MGVRTDMSKRKSSRLALSTEEIRVILRAADDLIGEGGRTLLTKVLRGSKEENLLKLELDRNPSYGFYAGVPYEEVLEKVDWMLDNGYLETQMNGKLPTIIFSRYGWMIERERYAEELLREWESWADNGVTPASMEYLKDRNRGTAFLLLYKVLCTGDPRYIPFLERWASVDYQKVKAEIRKAIEAIEARSGMDDEAWERLKGESLERLLVPSKRPLVLSCERCEDLFLMNERDPGLYGRDGFFFPKQCARCAAESKQASGKSN
;
A
#
# COMPACT_ATOMS: atom_id res chain seq x y z
N MET A 1 -50.44 15.41 -2.67
CA MET A 1 -49.70 15.83 -1.45
C MET A 1 -48.21 15.69 -1.75
N GLY A 2 -47.54 16.80 -2.00
CA GLY A 2 -46.13 16.82 -2.33
C GLY A 2 -45.29 16.69 -1.07
N VAL A 3 -44.33 15.77 -1.09
CA VAL A 3 -43.23 15.75 -0.13
C VAL A 3 -42.02 16.32 -0.86
N ARG A 4 -41.70 17.56 -0.50
CA ARG A 4 -40.37 18.14 -0.70
C ARG A 4 -39.40 17.36 0.18
N THR A 5 -38.37 16.79 -0.43
CA THR A 5 -37.09 16.60 0.23
C THR A 5 -36.01 17.05 -0.74
N ASP A 6 -35.82 18.37 -0.73
CA ASP A 6 -34.55 18.98 -1.09
C ASP A 6 -33.56 18.56 0.00
N MET A 7 -32.60 17.70 -0.37
CA MET A 7 -31.38 17.49 0.38
C MET A 7 -30.23 17.56 -0.60
N SER A 8 -29.79 18.80 -0.83
CA SER A 8 -28.38 19.14 -0.84
C SER A 8 -27.55 18.26 -1.80
N LYS A 9 -27.58 18.62 -3.08
CA LYS A 9 -26.40 18.50 -3.94
C LYS A 9 -25.21 19.15 -3.22
N ARG A 10 -24.44 18.37 -2.46
CA ARG A 10 -23.21 18.89 -1.83
C ARG A 10 -22.24 19.21 -2.95
N LYS A 11 -21.78 20.45 -2.89
CA LYS A 11 -20.90 21.16 -3.80
C LYS A 11 -19.48 20.58 -3.71
N SER A 12 -19.26 19.32 -4.11
CA SER A 12 -17.91 18.77 -4.31
C SER A 12 -17.55 18.84 -5.78
N SER A 13 -17.19 20.03 -6.25
CA SER A 13 -16.71 20.23 -7.63
C SER A 13 -15.32 20.87 -7.69
N ARG A 14 -14.58 20.93 -6.57
CA ARG A 14 -13.24 21.57 -6.54
C ARG A 14 -12.17 20.88 -5.70
N LEU A 15 -12.51 19.90 -4.85
CA LEU A 15 -11.48 19.17 -4.11
C LEU A 15 -11.09 17.93 -4.90
N ALA A 16 -9.86 17.91 -5.41
CA ALA A 16 -9.20 16.73 -5.94
C ALA A 16 -7.89 16.60 -5.18
N LEU A 17 -7.70 15.49 -4.47
CA LEU A 17 -6.48 15.26 -3.70
C LEU A 17 -5.35 14.85 -4.64
N SER A 18 -4.16 15.39 -4.38
CA SER A 18 -2.94 14.89 -5.01
C SER A 18 -2.63 13.46 -4.56
N THR A 19 -1.80 12.75 -5.34
CA THR A 19 -1.32 11.42 -4.97
C THR A 19 -0.64 11.40 -3.60
N GLU A 20 0.09 12.46 -3.25
CA GLU A 20 0.74 12.55 -1.94
C GLU A 20 -0.27 12.70 -0.81
N GLU A 21 -1.26 13.59 -0.95
CA GLU A 21 -2.32 13.74 0.06
C GLU A 21 -3.09 12.43 0.29
N ILE A 22 -3.40 11.71 -0.79
CA ILE A 22 -4.03 10.37 -0.73
C ILE A 22 -3.15 9.42 0.10
N ARG A 23 -1.86 9.33 -0.24
CA ARG A 23 -0.92 8.44 0.44
C ARG A 23 -0.78 8.80 1.91
N VAL A 24 -0.70 10.07 2.25
CA VAL A 24 -0.61 10.56 3.64
C VAL A 24 -1.85 10.18 4.44
N ILE A 25 -3.05 10.38 3.87
CA ILE A 25 -4.28 10.05 4.59
C ILE A 25 -4.40 8.53 4.80
N LEU A 26 -4.00 7.71 3.82
CA LEU A 26 -3.96 6.26 3.97
C LEU A 26 -2.96 5.82 5.05
N ARG A 27 -1.75 6.41 5.05
CA ARG A 27 -0.72 6.10 6.06
C ARG A 27 -1.15 6.51 7.47
N ALA A 28 -1.82 7.66 7.62
CA ALA A 28 -2.42 8.08 8.88
C ALA A 28 -3.58 7.18 9.34
N ALA A 29 -4.29 6.55 8.40
CA ALA A 29 -5.41 5.67 8.70
C ALA A 29 -4.97 4.28 9.18
N ASP A 30 -3.75 3.82 8.83
CA ASP A 30 -3.23 2.48 9.13
C ASP A 30 -3.37 2.09 10.62
N ASP A 31 -2.97 3.00 11.52
CA ASP A 31 -3.06 2.79 12.98
C ASP A 31 -4.51 2.90 13.52
N LEU A 32 -5.48 3.26 12.69
CA LEU A 32 -6.88 3.50 13.07
C LEU A 32 -7.86 2.50 12.45
N ILE A 33 -7.40 1.63 11.54
CA ILE A 33 -8.28 0.73 10.79
C ILE A 33 -9.06 -0.19 11.73
N GLY A 34 -10.39 -0.12 11.63
CA GLY A 34 -11.30 -0.94 12.44
C GLY A 34 -11.50 -0.46 13.89
N GLU A 35 -10.74 0.54 14.33
CA GLU A 35 -10.73 1.04 15.71
C GLU A 35 -11.16 2.51 15.81
N GLY A 36 -10.73 3.35 14.87
CA GLY A 36 -11.01 4.78 14.82
C GLY A 36 -12.01 5.15 13.72
N GLY A 37 -12.71 6.28 13.91
CA GLY A 37 -13.56 6.88 12.88
C GLY A 37 -12.91 8.10 12.23
N ARG A 38 -13.59 8.69 11.24
CA ARG A 38 -13.14 9.88 10.49
C ARG A 38 -12.68 11.07 11.35
N THR A 39 -13.34 11.30 12.48
CA THR A 39 -13.01 12.37 13.44
C THR A 39 -11.63 12.14 14.05
N LEU A 40 -11.32 10.89 14.42
CA LEU A 40 -10.04 10.55 15.02
C LEU A 40 -8.91 10.65 13.99
N LEU A 41 -9.14 10.15 12.77
CA LEU A 41 -8.21 10.31 11.65
C LEU A 41 -7.89 11.79 11.38
N THR A 42 -8.91 12.65 11.36
CA THR A 42 -8.73 14.10 11.18
C THR A 42 -7.85 14.70 12.28
N LYS A 43 -8.00 14.25 13.52
CA LYS A 43 -7.17 14.70 14.65
C LYS A 43 -5.71 14.24 14.55
N VAL A 44 -5.47 12.98 14.15
CA VAL A 44 -4.11 12.45 13.88
C VAL A 44 -3.43 13.29 12.80
N LEU A 45 -4.11 13.48 11.67
CA LEU A 45 -3.62 14.27 10.55
C LEU A 45 -3.30 15.74 10.90
N ARG A 46 -4.01 16.32 11.87
CA ARG A 46 -3.73 17.69 12.37
C ARG A 46 -2.71 17.77 13.49
N GLY A 47 -2.24 16.63 14.00
CA GLY A 47 -1.29 16.60 15.09
C GLY A 47 -1.91 17.04 16.42
N SER A 48 -3.16 16.62 16.67
CA SER A 48 -3.87 16.98 17.90
C SER A 48 -3.18 16.39 19.13
N LYS A 49 -2.93 17.23 20.14
CA LYS A 49 -2.23 16.89 21.39
C LYS A 49 -3.18 16.39 22.49
N GLU A 50 -4.36 15.90 22.14
CA GLU A 50 -5.28 15.36 23.15
C GLU A 50 -4.66 14.15 23.85
N GLU A 51 -4.77 14.10 25.18
CA GLU A 51 -4.08 13.11 26.02
C GLU A 51 -4.44 11.65 25.65
N ASN A 52 -5.67 11.42 25.19
CA ASN A 52 -6.15 10.11 24.73
C ASN A 52 -5.49 9.66 23.41
N LEU A 53 -5.09 10.56 22.52
CA LEU A 53 -4.34 10.23 21.29
C LEU A 53 -2.92 9.78 21.63
N LEU A 54 -2.27 10.50 22.55
CA LEU A 54 -0.91 10.20 22.99
C LEU A 54 -0.84 8.87 23.76
N LYS A 55 -1.88 8.54 24.54
CA LYS A 55 -1.99 7.23 25.21
C LYS A 55 -2.06 6.06 24.23
N LEU A 56 -2.54 6.29 23.01
CA LEU A 56 -2.57 5.30 21.93
C LEU A 56 -1.32 5.34 21.05
N GLU A 57 -0.31 6.15 21.41
CA GLU A 57 0.94 6.35 20.66
C GLU A 57 0.73 6.76 19.19
N LEU A 58 -0.42 7.35 18.86
CA LEU A 58 -0.78 7.76 17.50
C LEU A 58 0.07 8.93 16.98
N ASP A 59 0.82 9.58 17.87
CA ASP A 59 1.84 10.57 17.55
C ASP A 59 3.10 9.97 16.92
N ARG A 60 3.27 8.64 16.98
CA ARG A 60 4.36 7.94 16.27
C ARG A 60 4.04 7.67 14.80
N ASN A 61 2.79 7.89 14.36
CA ASN A 61 2.42 7.71 12.96
C ASN A 61 3.25 8.68 12.07
N PRO A 62 3.87 8.22 10.97
CA PRO A 62 4.68 9.07 10.10
C PRO A 62 3.93 10.26 9.47
N SER A 63 2.60 10.18 9.39
CA SER A 63 1.71 11.20 8.85
C SER A 63 1.02 12.04 9.94
N TYR A 64 1.37 11.85 11.22
CA TYR A 64 0.87 12.66 12.32
C TYR A 64 1.23 14.13 12.11
N GLY A 65 0.24 15.02 12.20
CA GLY A 65 0.47 16.46 12.04
C GLY A 65 0.80 16.94 10.63
N PHE A 66 0.65 16.11 9.59
CA PHE A 66 0.89 16.53 8.20
C PHE A 66 0.11 17.80 7.82
N TYR A 67 -1.14 17.93 8.30
CA TYR A 67 -1.97 19.12 8.12
C TYR A 67 -1.98 20.03 9.36
N ALA A 68 -0.86 20.11 10.10
CA ALA A 68 -0.73 21.05 11.20
C ALA A 68 -1.01 22.49 10.73
N GLY A 69 -1.84 23.23 11.47
CA GLY A 69 -2.24 24.60 11.12
C GLY A 69 -3.36 24.71 10.09
N VAL A 70 -3.74 23.64 9.39
CA VAL A 70 -4.92 23.62 8.51
C VAL A 70 -6.20 23.58 9.34
N PRO A 71 -7.29 24.28 8.95
CA PRO A 71 -8.59 24.21 9.63
C PRO A 71 -9.13 22.77 9.74
N TYR A 72 -9.82 22.46 10.83
CA TYR A 72 -10.34 21.11 11.09
C TYR A 72 -11.29 20.64 9.99
N GLU A 73 -12.19 21.53 9.59
CA GLU A 73 -13.22 21.31 8.60
C GLU A 73 -12.62 21.00 7.24
N GLU A 74 -11.54 21.69 6.85
CA GLU A 74 -10.83 21.44 5.60
C GLU A 74 -10.18 20.04 5.58
N VAL A 75 -9.56 19.62 6.68
CA VAL A 75 -8.97 18.27 6.78
C VAL A 75 -10.07 17.20 6.78
N LEU A 76 -11.19 17.46 7.48
CA LEU A 76 -12.33 16.56 7.49
C LEU A 76 -12.93 16.40 6.08
N GLU A 77 -13.02 17.47 5.30
CA GLU A 77 -13.46 17.40 3.89
C GLU A 77 -12.53 16.52 3.03
N LYS A 78 -11.22 16.54 3.28
CA LYS A 78 -10.27 15.64 2.60
C LYS A 78 -10.49 14.17 3.00
N VAL A 79 -10.78 13.90 4.27
CA VAL A 79 -11.11 12.54 4.74
C VAL A 79 -12.44 12.06 4.15
N ASP A 80 -13.47 12.91 4.13
CA ASP A 80 -14.76 12.60 3.51
C ASP A 80 -14.57 12.35 2.00
N TRP A 81 -13.69 13.11 1.31
CA TRP A 81 -13.34 12.86 -0.08
C TRP A 81 -12.73 11.46 -0.29
N MET A 82 -11.88 10.99 0.63
CA MET A 82 -11.29 9.64 0.55
C MET A 82 -12.34 8.54 0.67
N LEU A 83 -13.39 8.76 1.47
CA LEU A 83 -14.54 7.85 1.58
C LEU A 83 -15.37 7.87 0.29
N ASP A 84 -15.71 9.06 -0.19
CA ASP A 84 -16.55 9.26 -1.38
C ASP A 84 -15.90 8.72 -2.67
N ASN A 85 -14.57 8.74 -2.74
CA ASN A 85 -13.80 8.26 -3.90
C ASN A 85 -13.28 6.82 -3.73
N GLY A 86 -13.75 6.10 -2.70
CA GLY A 86 -13.50 4.67 -2.54
C GLY A 86 -12.05 4.32 -2.23
N TYR A 87 -11.33 5.18 -1.50
CA TYR A 87 -10.03 4.88 -0.91
C TYR A 87 -10.18 4.33 0.51
N LEU A 88 -11.11 4.89 1.27
CA LEU A 88 -11.54 4.40 2.57
C LEU A 88 -12.99 3.94 2.48
N GLU A 89 -13.38 3.06 3.39
CA GLU A 89 -14.77 2.64 3.60
C GLU A 89 -15.11 2.81 5.07
N THR A 90 -16.41 2.84 5.39
CA THR A 90 -16.90 2.79 6.77
C THR A 90 -17.44 1.40 7.06
N GLN A 91 -17.06 0.85 8.21
CA GLN A 91 -17.59 -0.39 8.75
C GLN A 91 -18.17 -0.13 10.14
N MET A 92 -19.22 -0.86 10.51
CA MET A 92 -19.75 -0.80 11.87
C MET A 92 -19.03 -1.80 12.75
N ASN A 93 -18.31 -1.30 13.76
CA ASN A 93 -17.81 -2.09 14.88
C ASN A 93 -18.77 -1.94 16.07
N GLY A 94 -19.72 -2.88 16.19
CA GLY A 94 -20.86 -2.75 17.10
C GLY A 94 -21.75 -1.57 16.70
N LYS A 95 -21.75 -0.51 17.50
CA LYS A 95 -22.51 0.73 17.24
C LYS A 95 -21.64 1.89 16.72
N LEU A 96 -20.32 1.67 16.62
CA LEU A 96 -19.37 2.72 16.25
C LEU A 96 -18.98 2.57 14.77
N PRO A 97 -19.15 3.62 13.95
CA PRO A 97 -18.60 3.63 12.60
C PRO A 97 -17.09 3.82 12.66
N THR A 98 -16.35 2.83 12.19
CA THR A 98 -14.89 2.87 12.05
C THR A 98 -14.51 2.93 10.58
N ILE A 99 -13.35 3.53 10.31
CA ILE A 99 -12.79 3.53 8.97
C ILE A 99 -12.06 2.22 8.73
N ILE A 100 -12.19 1.69 7.51
CA ILE A 100 -11.36 0.59 7.02
C ILE A 100 -10.79 0.99 5.66
N PHE A 101 -9.71 0.32 5.25
CA PHE A 101 -9.27 0.47 3.87
C PHE A 101 -10.31 -0.13 2.94
N SER A 102 -10.67 0.64 1.91
CA SER A 102 -11.23 0.02 0.71
C SER A 102 -10.18 -0.90 0.08
N ARG A 103 -10.56 -1.66 -0.93
CA ARG A 103 -9.56 -2.39 -1.70
C ARG A 103 -8.55 -1.47 -2.39
N TYR A 104 -9.00 -0.34 -2.95
CA TYR A 104 -8.12 0.59 -3.65
C TYR A 104 -7.09 1.20 -2.69
N GLY A 105 -7.56 1.69 -1.54
CA GLY A 105 -6.71 2.22 -0.47
C GLY A 105 -5.76 1.19 0.11
N TRP A 106 -6.23 -0.05 0.32
CA TRP A 106 -5.38 -1.12 0.83
C TRP A 106 -4.23 -1.46 -0.12
N MET A 107 -4.46 -1.43 -1.43
CA MET A 107 -3.40 -1.71 -2.40
C MET A 107 -2.29 -0.66 -2.37
N ILE A 108 -2.66 0.62 -2.26
CA ILE A 108 -1.71 1.72 -2.14
C ILE A 108 -0.95 1.62 -0.81
N GLU A 109 -1.68 1.51 0.31
CA GLU A 109 -1.06 1.51 1.63
C GLU A 109 -0.16 0.30 1.86
N ARG A 110 -0.63 -0.91 1.50
CA ARG A 110 0.17 -2.13 1.61
C ARG A 110 1.49 -2.00 0.88
N GLU A 111 1.47 -1.37 -0.29
CA GLU A 111 2.67 -1.19 -1.08
C GLU A 111 3.60 -0.15 -0.48
N ARG A 112 3.08 1.04 -0.14
CA ARG A 112 3.82 2.08 0.56
C ARG A 112 4.49 1.53 1.82
N TYR A 113 3.73 0.81 2.65
CA TYR A 113 4.24 0.29 3.91
C TYR A 113 5.32 -0.78 3.68
N ALA A 114 5.16 -1.65 2.67
CA ALA A 114 6.22 -2.59 2.30
C ALA A 114 7.49 -1.88 1.81
N GLU A 115 7.38 -0.73 1.16
CA GLU A 115 8.54 0.09 0.80
C GLU A 115 9.21 0.75 2.00
N GLU A 116 8.43 1.28 2.95
CA GLU A 116 8.95 1.84 4.19
C GLU A 116 9.78 0.80 4.97
N LEU A 117 9.27 -0.43 5.06
CA LEU A 117 9.98 -1.55 5.68
C LEU A 117 11.26 -1.93 4.93
N LEU A 118 11.23 -1.96 3.60
CA LEU A 118 12.43 -2.24 2.81
C LEU A 118 13.50 -1.16 2.98
N ARG A 119 13.12 0.12 3.01
CA ARG A 119 14.05 1.24 3.24
C ARG A 119 14.67 1.19 4.63
N GLU A 120 13.89 0.78 5.63
CA GLU A 120 14.42 0.52 6.98
C GLU A 120 15.49 -0.58 6.94
N TRP A 121 15.22 -1.68 6.24
CA TRP A 121 16.19 -2.77 6.07
C TRP A 121 17.43 -2.36 5.28
N GLU A 122 17.26 -1.54 4.24
CA GLU A 122 18.37 -0.97 3.46
C GLU A 122 19.28 -0.12 4.35
N SER A 123 18.67 0.76 5.16
CA SER A 123 19.40 1.54 6.16
C SER A 123 20.13 0.65 7.17
N TRP A 124 19.52 -0.42 7.67
CA TRP A 124 20.19 -1.36 8.56
C TRP A 124 21.36 -2.09 7.88
N ALA A 125 21.18 -2.52 6.63
CA ALA A 125 22.23 -3.18 5.86
C ALA A 125 23.42 -2.24 5.61
N ASP A 126 23.15 -0.98 5.24
CA ASP A 126 24.18 0.03 4.98
C ASP A 126 24.95 0.42 6.25
N ASN A 127 24.29 0.38 7.41
CA ASN A 127 24.89 0.71 8.70
C ASN A 127 25.39 -0.52 9.49
N GLY A 128 25.29 -1.73 8.93
CA GLY A 128 25.75 -2.97 9.57
C GLY A 128 24.98 -3.34 10.85
N VAL A 129 23.72 -2.93 10.98
CA VAL A 129 22.90 -3.17 12.17
C VAL A 129 22.54 -4.66 12.27
N THR A 130 23.25 -5.39 13.13
CA THR A 130 22.97 -6.80 13.42
C THR A 130 23.20 -7.13 14.92
N PRO A 131 22.28 -7.84 15.60
CA PRO A 131 20.99 -8.30 15.10
C PRO A 131 19.86 -7.25 15.26
N ALA A 132 19.15 -6.95 14.17
CA ALA A 132 17.90 -6.19 14.22
C ALA A 132 16.72 -7.06 14.70
N SER A 133 15.81 -6.53 15.52
CA SER A 133 14.60 -7.27 15.92
C SER A 133 13.62 -7.38 14.75
N MET A 134 13.02 -8.57 14.54
CA MET A 134 11.99 -8.80 13.51
C MET A 134 10.61 -9.04 14.13
N GLU A 135 10.45 -8.80 15.44
CA GLU A 135 9.20 -9.06 16.14
C GLU A 135 8.04 -8.20 15.62
N TYR A 136 8.33 -6.99 15.15
CA TYR A 136 7.32 -6.09 14.59
C TYR A 136 6.66 -6.62 13.31
N LEU A 137 7.29 -7.59 12.62
CA LEU A 137 6.72 -8.27 11.45
C LEU A 137 5.80 -9.43 11.83
N LYS A 138 5.91 -9.94 13.06
CA LYS A 138 5.04 -11.00 13.55
C LYS A 138 3.60 -10.46 13.60
N ASP A 139 2.65 -11.31 13.22
CA ASP A 139 1.22 -11.00 13.17
C ASP A 139 0.81 -9.90 12.18
N ARG A 140 1.74 -9.40 11.36
CA ARG A 140 1.42 -8.44 10.29
C ARG A 140 0.49 -9.06 9.25
N ASN A 141 -0.25 -8.20 8.57
CA ASN A 141 -1.10 -8.62 7.47
C ASN A 141 -0.26 -9.42 6.46
N ARG A 142 -0.72 -10.63 6.18
CA ARG A 142 0.02 -11.58 5.33
C ARG A 142 0.27 -11.06 3.92
N GLY A 143 -0.62 -10.20 3.40
CA GLY A 143 -0.42 -9.52 2.12
C GLY A 143 0.77 -8.56 2.15
N THR A 144 0.94 -7.79 3.23
CA THR A 144 2.10 -6.90 3.42
C THR A 144 3.38 -7.69 3.60
N ALA A 145 3.36 -8.73 4.45
CA ALA A 145 4.50 -9.63 4.64
C ALA A 145 4.98 -10.21 3.31
N PHE A 146 4.08 -10.77 2.51
CA PHE A 146 4.44 -11.35 1.22
C PHE A 146 4.88 -10.33 0.18
N LEU A 147 4.34 -9.11 0.22
CA LEU A 147 4.80 -8.04 -0.66
C LEU A 147 6.21 -7.55 -0.28
N LEU A 148 6.49 -7.38 1.01
CA LEU A 148 7.84 -7.08 1.49
C LEU A 148 8.82 -8.17 1.04
N LEU A 149 8.47 -9.45 1.25
CA LEU A 149 9.31 -10.57 0.84
C LEU A 149 9.57 -10.58 -0.67
N TYR A 150 8.54 -10.30 -1.48
CA TYR A 150 8.69 -10.16 -2.92
C TYR A 150 9.62 -9.00 -3.31
N LYS A 151 9.48 -7.83 -2.66
CA LYS A 151 10.34 -6.67 -2.91
C LYS A 151 11.80 -6.95 -2.52
N VAL A 152 12.04 -7.58 -1.37
CA VAL A 152 13.39 -8.04 -0.95
C VAL A 152 13.96 -9.01 -1.97
N LEU A 153 13.20 -10.03 -2.38
CA LEU A 153 13.61 -10.96 -3.44
C LEU A 153 14.02 -10.20 -4.70
N CYS A 154 13.23 -9.23 -5.16
CA CYS A 154 13.52 -8.47 -6.38
C CYS A 154 14.85 -7.69 -6.34
N THR A 155 15.37 -7.39 -5.14
CA THR A 155 16.71 -6.77 -5.01
C THR A 155 17.83 -7.72 -5.42
N GLY A 156 17.65 -9.03 -5.18
CA GLY A 156 18.71 -10.03 -5.32
C GLY A 156 19.92 -9.79 -4.40
N ASP A 157 19.78 -8.95 -3.37
CA ASP A 157 20.90 -8.52 -2.53
C ASP A 157 21.07 -9.45 -1.32
N PRO A 158 22.21 -10.18 -1.21
CA PRO A 158 22.45 -11.11 -0.12
C PRO A 158 22.57 -10.43 1.26
N ARG A 159 22.76 -9.10 1.32
CA ARG A 159 22.81 -8.36 2.60
C ARG A 159 21.52 -8.46 3.41
N TYR A 160 20.39 -8.79 2.77
CA TYR A 160 19.11 -8.98 3.46
C TYR A 160 18.92 -10.38 4.06
N ILE A 161 19.77 -11.37 3.73
CA ILE A 161 19.63 -12.75 4.23
C ILE A 161 19.59 -12.83 5.76
N PRO A 162 20.49 -12.16 6.53
CA PRO A 162 20.45 -12.22 7.99
C PRO A 162 19.12 -11.72 8.58
N PHE A 163 18.46 -10.75 7.94
CA PHE A 163 17.15 -10.24 8.36
C PHE A 163 16.05 -11.25 8.06
N LEU A 164 16.08 -11.86 6.87
CA LEU A 164 15.17 -12.92 6.46
C LEU A 164 15.26 -14.13 7.40
N GLU A 165 16.47 -14.59 7.74
CA GLU A 165 16.68 -15.71 8.68
C GLU A 165 16.06 -15.43 10.05
N ARG A 166 16.27 -14.21 10.56
CA ARG A 166 15.70 -13.79 11.85
C ARG A 166 14.19 -13.68 11.79
N TRP A 167 13.63 -13.11 10.73
CA TRP A 167 12.19 -13.08 10.52
C TRP A 167 11.59 -14.50 10.44
N ALA A 168 12.26 -15.41 9.73
CA ALA A 168 11.88 -16.82 9.63
C ALA A 168 11.99 -17.60 10.95
N SER A 169 12.54 -17.02 12.02
CA SER A 169 12.53 -17.63 13.35
C SER A 169 11.22 -17.34 14.13
N VAL A 170 10.62 -16.17 13.91
CA VAL A 170 9.50 -15.64 14.74
C VAL A 170 8.10 -15.80 14.12
N ASP A 171 8.00 -15.99 12.80
CA ASP A 171 6.70 -15.98 12.10
C ASP A 171 5.94 -17.34 12.13
N TYR A 172 4.84 -17.44 11.41
CA TYR A 172 4.10 -18.67 11.19
C TYR A 172 4.73 -19.53 10.09
N GLN A 173 4.52 -20.85 10.17
CA GLN A 173 5.15 -21.85 9.28
C GLN A 173 5.03 -21.51 7.78
N LYS A 174 3.88 -20.94 7.36
CA LYS A 174 3.66 -20.60 5.96
C LYS A 174 4.50 -19.42 5.49
N VAL A 175 4.74 -18.43 6.34
CA VAL A 175 5.63 -17.30 6.03
C VAL A 175 7.07 -17.78 6.06
N LYS A 176 7.46 -18.58 7.06
CA LYS A 176 8.80 -19.20 7.15
C LYS A 176 9.18 -19.97 5.89
N ALA A 177 8.25 -20.77 5.35
CA ALA A 177 8.49 -21.54 4.13
C ALA A 177 8.77 -20.65 2.92
N GLU A 178 8.04 -19.54 2.77
CA GLU A 178 8.27 -18.61 1.67
C GLU A 178 9.57 -17.80 1.86
N ILE A 179 9.91 -17.44 3.10
CA ILE A 179 11.18 -16.77 3.40
C ILE A 179 12.37 -17.64 3.00
N ARG A 180 12.35 -18.93 3.34
CA ARG A 180 13.43 -19.87 2.96
C ARG A 180 13.62 -19.95 1.45
N LYS A 181 12.53 -20.04 0.68
CA LYS A 181 12.60 -20.02 -0.79
C LYS A 181 13.20 -18.72 -1.33
N ALA A 182 12.90 -17.59 -0.69
CA ALA A 182 13.48 -16.31 -1.07
C ALA A 182 14.98 -16.25 -0.78
N ILE A 183 15.43 -16.77 0.37
CA ILE A 183 16.86 -16.90 0.72
C ILE A 183 17.57 -17.76 -0.34
N GLU A 184 17.06 -18.96 -0.60
CA GLU A 184 17.63 -19.88 -1.60
C GLU A 184 17.75 -19.23 -2.99
N ALA A 185 16.72 -18.46 -3.39
CA ALA A 185 16.74 -17.73 -4.65
C ALA A 185 17.77 -16.59 -4.68
N ILE A 186 17.91 -15.82 -3.60
CA ILE A 186 18.90 -14.75 -3.49
C ILE A 186 20.32 -15.32 -3.51
N GLU A 187 20.58 -16.41 -2.79
CA GLU A 187 21.87 -17.10 -2.79
C GLU A 187 22.25 -17.59 -4.19
N ALA A 188 21.29 -18.15 -4.92
CA ALA A 188 21.48 -18.66 -6.27
C ALA A 188 21.57 -17.56 -7.35
N ARG A 189 21.26 -16.29 -7.03
CA ARG A 189 21.22 -15.18 -8.00
C ARG A 189 22.49 -15.03 -8.82
N SER A 190 23.65 -15.21 -8.18
CA SER A 190 24.98 -15.07 -8.81
C SER A 190 25.24 -16.09 -9.92
N GLY A 191 24.54 -17.24 -9.90
CA GLY A 191 24.62 -18.29 -10.91
C GLY A 191 23.52 -18.25 -11.98
N MET A 192 22.65 -17.25 -11.95
CA MET A 192 21.53 -17.09 -12.91
C MET A 192 21.80 -15.96 -13.88
N ASP A 193 21.43 -16.15 -15.14
CA ASP A 193 21.29 -15.03 -16.07
C ASP A 193 20.04 -14.20 -15.75
N ASP A 194 19.93 -13.03 -16.39
CA ASP A 194 18.85 -12.09 -16.13
C ASP A 194 17.48 -12.64 -16.54
N GLU A 195 17.39 -13.45 -17.62
CA GLU A 195 16.14 -14.05 -18.07
C GLU A 195 15.62 -15.08 -17.07
N ALA A 196 16.49 -15.94 -16.56
CA ALA A 196 16.17 -16.88 -15.49
C ALA A 196 15.73 -16.16 -14.21
N TRP A 197 16.37 -15.03 -13.89
CA TRP A 197 15.99 -14.22 -12.73
C TRP A 197 14.62 -13.56 -12.89
N GLU A 198 14.32 -12.96 -14.04
CA GLU A 198 13.00 -12.37 -14.32
C GLU A 198 11.89 -13.42 -14.25
N ARG A 199 12.13 -14.62 -14.80
CA ARG A 199 11.19 -15.74 -14.71
C ARG A 199 10.94 -16.17 -13.27
N LEU A 200 12.00 -16.31 -12.45
CA LEU A 200 11.88 -16.65 -11.03
C LEU A 200 11.08 -15.60 -10.26
N LYS A 201 11.30 -14.31 -10.54
CA LYS A 201 10.52 -13.22 -9.95
C LYS A 201 9.05 -13.33 -10.35
N GLY A 202 8.74 -13.63 -11.62
CA GLY A 202 7.37 -13.87 -12.08
C GLY A 202 6.69 -15.03 -11.34
N GLU A 203 7.36 -16.18 -11.24
CA GLU A 203 6.84 -17.35 -10.51
C GLU A 203 6.65 -17.08 -9.01
N SER A 204 7.54 -16.28 -8.43
CA SER A 204 7.44 -15.88 -7.02
C SER A 204 6.31 -14.89 -6.78
N LEU A 205 6.08 -13.95 -7.71
CA LEU A 205 4.95 -13.02 -7.67
C LEU A 205 3.61 -13.78 -7.68
N GLU A 206 3.46 -14.74 -8.59
CA GLU A 206 2.28 -15.61 -8.70
C GLU A 206 1.96 -16.37 -7.42
N ARG A 207 3.01 -16.81 -6.72
CA ARG A 207 2.94 -17.57 -5.46
C ARG A 207 2.67 -16.70 -4.25
N LEU A 208 3.35 -15.55 -4.14
CA LEU A 208 3.31 -14.67 -2.98
C LEU A 208 2.08 -13.75 -3.00
N LEU A 209 1.73 -13.19 -4.16
CA LEU A 209 0.62 -12.25 -4.29
C LEU A 209 -0.59 -12.95 -4.90
N VAL A 210 -1.48 -13.41 -4.02
CA VAL A 210 -2.78 -13.99 -4.41
C VAL A 210 -3.72 -12.85 -4.81
N PRO A 211 -4.23 -12.83 -6.05
CA PRO A 211 -5.17 -11.82 -6.49
C PRO A 211 -6.44 -11.85 -5.65
N SER A 212 -7.03 -10.67 -5.43
CA SER A 212 -8.36 -10.59 -4.84
C SER A 212 -9.41 -11.33 -5.69
N LYS A 213 -10.34 -12.02 -5.03
CA LYS A 213 -11.49 -12.71 -5.67
C LYS A 213 -12.42 -11.77 -6.44
N ARG A 214 -12.40 -10.48 -6.10
CA ARG A 214 -13.10 -9.43 -6.84
C ARG A 214 -11.99 -8.62 -7.50
N PRO A 215 -11.78 -8.64 -8.83
CA PRO A 215 -10.74 -7.85 -9.52
C PRO A 215 -11.07 -6.33 -9.47
N LEU A 216 -10.07 -5.45 -9.57
CA LEU A 216 -10.31 -4.00 -9.62
C LEU A 216 -10.67 -3.68 -11.07
N VAL A 217 -11.74 -2.90 -11.24
CA VAL A 217 -12.17 -2.41 -12.55
C VAL A 217 -11.72 -0.96 -12.64
N LEU A 218 -10.93 -0.65 -13.65
CA LEU A 218 -10.42 0.70 -13.92
C LEU A 218 -10.97 1.18 -15.26
N SER A 219 -11.05 2.49 -15.47
CA SER A 219 -11.35 3.08 -16.78
C SER A 219 -10.05 3.46 -17.49
N CYS A 220 -9.95 3.13 -18.77
CA CYS A 220 -8.81 3.50 -19.60
C CYS A 220 -8.86 5.00 -19.92
N GLU A 221 -7.81 5.75 -19.59
CA GLU A 221 -7.73 7.20 -19.90
C GLU A 221 -7.72 7.51 -21.41
N ARG A 222 -7.43 6.52 -22.27
CA ARG A 222 -7.34 6.72 -23.73
C ARG A 222 -8.62 6.36 -24.49
N CYS A 223 -9.28 5.27 -24.11
CA CYS A 223 -10.46 4.78 -24.82
C CYS A 223 -11.72 4.68 -23.95
N GLU A 224 -11.64 5.08 -22.69
CA GLU A 224 -12.71 5.09 -21.68
C GLU A 224 -13.27 3.71 -21.30
N ASP A 225 -12.96 2.66 -22.08
CA ASP A 225 -13.31 1.27 -21.79
C ASP A 225 -12.86 0.84 -20.38
N LEU A 226 -13.73 0.10 -19.73
CA LEU A 226 -13.43 -0.56 -18.46
C LEU A 226 -12.50 -1.75 -18.69
N PHE A 227 -11.52 -1.94 -17.81
CA PHE A 227 -10.64 -3.10 -17.83
C PHE A 227 -10.33 -3.61 -16.43
N LEU A 228 -10.04 -4.91 -16.34
CA LEU A 228 -9.60 -5.54 -15.10
C LEU A 228 -8.13 -5.25 -14.88
N MET A 229 -7.80 -4.74 -13.71
CA MET A 229 -6.43 -4.55 -13.30
C MET A 229 -5.79 -5.91 -13.00
N ASN A 230 -4.62 -6.16 -13.59
CA ASN A 230 -3.82 -7.34 -13.30
C ASN A 230 -2.95 -7.10 -12.05
N GLU A 231 -3.41 -7.53 -10.87
CA GLU A 231 -2.63 -7.42 -9.61
C GLU A 231 -1.31 -8.21 -9.62
N ARG A 232 -1.07 -9.04 -10.63
CA ARG A 232 0.15 -9.82 -10.85
C ARG A 232 1.05 -9.24 -11.93
N ASP A 233 0.80 -8.01 -12.35
CA ASP A 233 1.77 -7.32 -13.20
C ASP A 233 2.98 -6.90 -12.34
N PRO A 234 4.19 -7.43 -12.62
CA PRO A 234 5.41 -7.06 -11.89
C PRO A 234 5.68 -5.54 -11.95
N GLY A 235 5.23 -4.88 -13.01
CA GLY A 235 5.37 -3.42 -13.18
C GLY A 235 4.61 -2.61 -12.14
N LEU A 236 3.66 -3.20 -11.41
CA LEU A 236 2.94 -2.52 -10.33
C LEU A 236 3.78 -2.35 -9.06
N TYR A 237 4.81 -3.16 -8.85
CA TYR A 237 5.55 -3.21 -7.58
C TYR A 237 7.03 -2.84 -7.75
N GLY A 238 7.35 -2.16 -8.86
CA GLY A 238 8.70 -1.72 -9.20
C GLY A 238 9.30 -0.75 -8.16
N ARG A 239 10.55 -0.34 -8.40
CA ARG A 239 11.30 0.56 -7.48
C ARG A 239 10.70 1.96 -7.38
N ASP A 240 9.94 2.40 -8.38
CA ASP A 240 9.33 3.74 -8.41
C ASP A 240 8.00 3.81 -7.63
N GLY A 241 7.61 2.71 -6.99
CA GLY A 241 6.39 2.59 -6.20
C GLY A 241 5.18 2.10 -7.00
N PHE A 242 4.04 2.00 -6.31
CA PHE A 242 2.80 1.52 -6.90
C PHE A 242 2.06 2.58 -7.72
N PHE A 243 1.73 2.22 -8.96
CA PHE A 243 0.90 3.01 -9.85
C PHE A 243 -0.22 2.18 -10.44
N PHE A 244 -1.43 2.74 -10.45
CA PHE A 244 -2.51 2.14 -11.22
C PHE A 244 -2.25 2.30 -12.71
N PRO A 245 -2.48 1.25 -13.50
CA PRO A 245 -2.37 1.36 -14.94
C PRO A 245 -3.42 2.35 -15.44
N LYS A 246 -2.97 3.33 -16.21
CA LYS A 246 -3.82 4.37 -16.81
C LYS A 246 -4.51 3.91 -18.09
N GLN A 247 -3.99 2.87 -18.72
CA GLN A 247 -4.44 2.38 -20.02
C GLN A 247 -4.73 0.88 -19.94
N CYS A 248 -5.75 0.44 -20.68
CA CYS A 248 -6.00 -0.98 -20.88
C CYS A 248 -4.88 -1.61 -21.73
N ALA A 249 -4.77 -2.93 -21.70
CA ALA A 249 -3.70 -3.68 -22.40
C ALA A 249 -3.62 -3.35 -23.91
N ARG A 250 -4.78 -3.18 -24.57
CA ARG A 250 -4.86 -2.78 -25.99
C ARG A 250 -4.19 -1.43 -26.22
N CYS A 251 -4.63 -0.40 -25.50
CA CYS A 251 -4.10 0.96 -25.64
C CYS A 251 -2.62 1.05 -25.25
N ALA A 252 -2.20 0.31 -24.22
CA ALA A 252 -0.79 0.26 -23.80
C ALA A 252 0.12 -0.38 -24.87
N ALA A 253 -0.34 -1.46 -25.52
CA ALA A 253 0.41 -2.13 -26.59
C ALA A 253 0.59 -1.23 -27.82
N GLU A 254 -0.46 -0.51 -28.22
CA GLU A 254 -0.39 0.47 -29.31
C GLU A 254 0.61 1.60 -29.01
N SER A 255 0.61 2.11 -27.77
CA SER A 255 1.54 3.16 -27.35
C SER A 255 3.00 2.70 -27.43
N LYS A 256 3.29 1.45 -27.05
CA LYS A 256 4.64 0.84 -27.16
C LYS A 256 5.09 0.64 -28.62
N GLN A 257 4.17 0.30 -29.51
CA GLN A 257 4.47 0.17 -30.94
C GLN A 257 4.73 1.53 -31.62
N ALA A 258 4.07 2.59 -31.15
CA ALA A 258 4.30 3.95 -31.65
C ALA A 258 5.66 4.51 -31.18
N SER A 259 6.08 4.23 -29.95
CA SER A 259 7.39 4.66 -29.43
C SER A 259 8.56 3.84 -29.97
N GLY A 260 8.36 2.56 -30.30
CA GLY A 260 9.38 1.69 -30.90
C GLY A 260 9.65 1.93 -32.39
N LYS A 261 8.85 2.76 -33.07
CA LYS A 261 9.04 3.12 -34.50
C LYS A 261 9.86 4.40 -34.71
N SER A 262 10.46 4.96 -33.65
CA SER A 262 11.26 6.19 -33.70
C SER A 262 12.77 5.98 -33.50
N ASN A 263 13.28 4.76 -33.71
CA ASN A 263 14.72 4.45 -33.77
C ASN A 263 15.11 3.93 -35.15
#